data_AF-A0A944AHQ1-F1
#
_entry.id   AF-A0A944AHQ1-F1
#
_cell.length_a   1.000
_cell.length_b   1.000
_cell.length_c   1.000
_cell.angle_alpha   90.00
_cell.angle_beta   90.00
_cell.angle_gamma   90.00
#
_symmetry.space_group_name_H-M   'P 1'
#
loop_
_entity.id
_entity.type
_entity.pdbx_description
1 polymer ?
#
loop_
_entity_poly.entity_id
_entity_poly.type
_entity_poly.pdbx_seq_one_letter_code
_entity_poly.pdbx_strand_id
1 'polypeptide(L)'
;MSFTDKKREEIKKYILRKIDLDDNEVISKTMDNFGISITSVKRYLQEAISLNMIMPEKECACGYKLVEQVFIERVVLTGEPVGEDRIFETFISKNLKKCNEEAFRVWQYVCEEMLNNAIEHSRGKNIEIEVHTNALFSRVIITDDGVGTFQTLLEYMEEHGWVNPDSGDALIELYKGKITSNPVCHSGEGIFFSAKMLDGFALWSDSRMYVSGNKTETKAIQSHLLAYASHINKVGTMVSMKLENETTRNVTEVFDMYTDMEGGFIKTYIPVKEACITGEPVARSQARRICNRLEEFKEVLLDFNNVEFVGQGFADEIFRVYATANPRVLLRPVNMMPTVVRMIHHVGRGKLPDNVKLPEAPIVLAPSETM
;
A
#
# COMPACT_ATOMS: atom_id res chain seq x y z
N MET A 1 -24.84 -15.45 30.27
CA MET A 1 -25.57 -15.48 28.98
C MET A 1 -24.58 -15.85 27.90
N SER A 2 -24.97 -16.71 26.95
CA SER A 2 -24.12 -17.02 25.79
C SER A 2 -23.98 -15.74 24.94
N PHE A 3 -22.79 -15.46 24.42
CA PHE A 3 -22.62 -14.38 23.45
C PHE A 3 -23.47 -14.63 22.19
N THR A 4 -23.74 -13.58 21.43
CA THR A 4 -24.26 -13.73 20.07
C THR A 4 -23.20 -14.37 19.18
N ASP A 5 -23.62 -15.01 18.07
CA ASP A 5 -22.68 -15.55 17.08
C ASP A 5 -21.76 -14.47 16.53
N LYS A 6 -22.31 -13.29 16.24
CA LYS A 6 -21.53 -12.13 15.80
C LYS A 6 -20.39 -11.79 16.76
N LYS A 7 -20.68 -11.69 18.07
CA LYS A 7 -19.65 -11.39 19.07
C LYS A 7 -18.63 -12.51 19.21
N ARG A 8 -19.01 -13.79 19.00
CA ARG A 8 -18.04 -14.90 18.97
C ARG A 8 -17.07 -14.78 17.80
N GLU A 9 -17.59 -14.47 16.61
CA GLU A 9 -16.75 -14.30 15.41
C GLU A 9 -15.83 -13.07 15.53
N GLU A 10 -16.30 -11.97 16.11
CA GLU A 10 -15.46 -10.82 16.44
C GLU A 10 -14.29 -11.19 17.38
N ILE A 11 -14.55 -11.99 18.43
CA ILE A 11 -13.49 -12.48 19.34
C ILE A 11 -12.48 -13.35 18.58
N LYS A 12 -12.96 -14.28 17.75
CA LYS A 12 -12.09 -15.16 16.96
C LYS A 12 -11.20 -14.36 16.02
N LYS A 13 -11.77 -13.43 15.25
CA LYS A 13 -10.99 -12.55 14.35
C LYS A 13 -9.97 -11.71 15.10
N TYR A 14 -10.35 -11.14 16.24
CA TYR A 14 -9.41 -10.38 17.08
C TYR A 14 -8.23 -11.25 17.52
N ILE A 15 -8.47 -12.48 17.97
CA ILE A 15 -7.40 -13.42 18.33
C ILE A 15 -6.50 -13.70 17.12
N LEU A 16 -7.08 -13.99 15.94
CA LEU A 16 -6.29 -14.26 14.73
C LEU A 16 -5.41 -13.07 14.32
N ARG A 17 -5.94 -11.84 14.37
CA ARG A 17 -5.17 -10.61 14.10
C ARG A 17 -4.02 -10.44 15.09
N LYS A 18 -4.26 -10.71 16.38
CA LYS A 18 -3.19 -10.66 17.40
C LYS A 18 -2.11 -11.71 17.19
N ILE A 19 -2.47 -12.90 16.70
CA ILE A 19 -1.50 -13.94 16.33
C ILE A 19 -0.71 -13.53 15.08
N ASP A 20 -1.36 -12.96 14.07
CA ASP A 20 -0.69 -12.45 12.87
C ASP A 20 0.34 -11.35 13.18
N LEU A 21 0.02 -10.49 14.16
CA LEU A 21 0.92 -9.45 14.68
C LEU A 21 2.01 -9.96 15.64
N ASP A 22 2.04 -11.27 15.92
CA ASP A 22 2.88 -11.91 16.92
C ASP A 22 2.83 -11.22 18.31
N ASP A 23 1.63 -10.81 18.73
CA ASP A 23 1.42 -10.07 19.98
C ASP A 23 1.53 -11.00 21.20
N ASN A 24 2.62 -10.87 21.98
CA ASN A 24 2.87 -11.66 23.18
C ASN A 24 1.81 -11.49 24.29
N GLU A 25 0.96 -10.46 24.18
CA GLU A 25 -0.16 -10.19 25.08
C GLU A 25 -1.51 -10.62 24.49
N VAL A 26 -1.53 -11.51 23.47
CA VAL A 26 -2.77 -11.98 22.82
C VAL A 26 -3.83 -12.44 23.82
N ILE A 27 -3.44 -13.14 24.90
CA ILE A 27 -4.39 -13.63 25.91
C ILE A 27 -4.94 -12.48 26.75
N SER A 28 -4.09 -11.66 27.36
CA SER A 28 -4.51 -10.57 28.25
C SER A 28 -5.31 -9.51 27.49
N LYS A 29 -4.84 -9.08 26.32
CA LYS A 29 -5.56 -8.11 25.48
C LYS A 29 -6.91 -8.62 25.02
N THR A 30 -7.06 -9.91 24.74
CA THR A 30 -8.36 -10.49 24.38
C THR A 30 -9.30 -10.54 25.59
N MET A 31 -8.79 -10.86 26.78
CA MET A 31 -9.57 -10.83 28.02
C MET A 31 -10.11 -9.43 28.30
N ASP A 32 -9.24 -8.43 28.24
CA ASP A 32 -9.55 -7.04 28.55
C ASP A 32 -10.52 -6.44 27.52
N ASN A 33 -10.27 -6.66 26.23
CA ASN A 33 -11.08 -6.08 25.15
C ASN A 33 -12.53 -6.60 25.14
N PHE A 34 -12.76 -7.87 25.51
CA PHE A 34 -14.08 -8.49 25.43
C PHE A 34 -14.72 -8.77 26.79
N GLY A 35 -14.02 -8.52 27.89
CA GLY A 35 -14.47 -8.82 29.26
C GLY A 35 -14.66 -10.32 29.49
N ILE A 36 -13.74 -11.16 29.00
CA ILE A 36 -13.83 -12.62 29.08
C ILE A 36 -12.72 -13.24 29.92
N SER A 37 -12.98 -14.42 30.46
CA SER A 37 -12.00 -15.16 31.28
C SER A 37 -10.90 -15.78 30.43
N ILE A 38 -9.74 -16.01 31.05
CA ILE A 38 -8.61 -16.73 30.43
C ILE A 38 -9.01 -18.11 29.89
N THR A 39 -9.90 -18.82 30.61
CA THR A 39 -10.41 -20.13 30.19
C THR A 39 -11.23 -20.02 28.91
N SER A 40 -11.96 -18.92 28.72
CA SER A 40 -12.70 -18.65 27.49
C SER A 40 -11.77 -18.39 26.32
N VAL A 41 -10.73 -17.57 26.49
CA VAL A 41 -9.71 -17.31 25.46
C VAL A 41 -8.99 -18.61 25.06
N LYS A 42 -8.54 -19.40 26.05
CA LYS A 42 -7.90 -20.70 25.79
C LYS A 42 -8.80 -21.65 25.02
N ARG A 43 -10.11 -21.64 25.28
CA ARG A 43 -11.07 -22.44 24.52
C ARG A 43 -11.14 -22.00 23.05
N TYR A 44 -11.16 -20.70 22.76
CA TYR A 44 -11.11 -20.20 21.38
C TYR A 44 -9.80 -20.56 20.67
N LEU A 45 -8.66 -20.49 21.37
CA LEU A 45 -7.37 -20.94 20.82
C LEU A 45 -7.38 -22.44 20.49
N GLN A 46 -7.91 -23.28 21.39
CA GLN A 46 -8.05 -24.72 21.13
C GLN A 46 -9.01 -25.03 19.98
N GLU A 47 -10.12 -24.29 19.88
CA GLU A 47 -11.03 -24.37 18.74
C GLU A 47 -10.29 -24.03 17.43
N ALA A 48 -9.55 -22.92 17.39
CA ALA A 48 -8.76 -22.50 16.22
C ALA A 48 -7.69 -23.53 15.82
N ILE A 49 -7.01 -24.17 16.78
CA ILE A 49 -6.08 -25.28 16.52
C ILE A 49 -6.83 -26.48 15.93
N SER A 50 -7.97 -26.87 16.52
CA SER A 50 -8.76 -28.00 16.05
C SER A 50 -9.31 -27.82 14.62
N LEU A 51 -9.58 -26.57 14.24
CA LEU A 51 -10.02 -26.17 12.90
C LEU A 51 -8.84 -25.91 11.94
N ASN A 52 -7.60 -26.18 12.37
CA ASN A 52 -6.38 -25.97 11.61
C ASN A 52 -6.22 -24.52 11.10
N MET A 53 -6.69 -23.55 11.89
CA MET A 53 -6.54 -22.11 11.59
C MET A 53 -5.20 -21.58 12.10
N ILE A 54 -4.73 -22.12 13.23
CA ILE A 54 -3.45 -21.78 13.87
C ILE A 54 -2.74 -23.05 14.31
N MET A 55 -1.42 -22.96 14.49
CA MET A 55 -0.59 -24.01 15.09
C MET A 55 0.35 -23.41 16.13
N PRO A 56 0.76 -24.18 17.17
CA PRO A 56 1.80 -23.73 18.09
C PRO A 56 3.11 -23.46 17.36
N GLU A 57 3.76 -22.34 17.66
CA GLU A 57 5.08 -21.98 17.15
C GLU A 57 5.89 -21.36 18.27
N LYS A 58 7.03 -21.97 18.63
CA LYS A 58 7.82 -21.54 19.80
C LYS A 58 8.65 -20.29 19.54
N GLU A 59 8.94 -20.03 18.27
CA GLU A 59 9.73 -18.88 17.83
C GLU A 59 8.89 -17.59 17.84
N CYS A 60 7.56 -17.71 17.71
CA CYS A 60 6.61 -16.61 17.83
C CYS A 60 6.45 -16.18 19.29
N ALA A 61 6.52 -14.87 19.55
CA ALA A 61 6.33 -14.29 20.87
C ALA A 61 4.95 -14.58 21.46
N CYS A 62 3.92 -14.69 20.62
CA CYS A 62 2.56 -15.09 21.04
C CYS A 62 2.40 -16.61 21.23
N GLY A 63 3.38 -17.42 20.80
CA GLY A 63 3.39 -18.88 20.91
C GLY A 63 2.58 -19.63 19.84
N TYR A 64 2.03 -18.91 18.86
CA TYR A 64 1.21 -19.45 17.78
C TYR A 64 1.55 -18.79 16.45
N LYS A 65 1.22 -19.46 15.34
CA LYS A 65 1.20 -18.87 14.00
C LYS A 65 -0.04 -19.30 13.23
N LEU A 66 -0.46 -18.50 12.26
CA LEU A 66 -1.51 -18.88 11.31
C LEU A 66 -1.05 -20.06 10.45
N VAL A 67 -1.94 -21.00 10.18
CA VAL A 67 -1.68 -22.08 9.23
C VAL A 67 -1.99 -21.57 7.82
N GLU A 68 -0.96 -21.51 6.99
CA GLU A 68 -1.02 -20.97 5.63
C GLU A 68 -0.96 -22.11 4.59
N GLN A 69 -1.79 -22.00 3.55
CA GLN A 69 -1.73 -22.84 2.37
C GLN A 69 -1.14 -22.03 1.24
N VAL A 70 -0.14 -22.59 0.55
CA VAL A 70 0.59 -21.91 -0.52
C VAL A 70 0.37 -22.64 -1.84
N PHE A 71 -0.04 -21.91 -2.86
CA PHE A 71 -0.21 -22.38 -4.23
C PHE A 71 0.69 -21.57 -5.14
N ILE A 72 1.40 -22.23 -6.06
CA ILE A 72 2.36 -21.57 -6.94
C ILE A 72 2.05 -21.95 -8.39
N GLU A 73 1.99 -20.96 -9.27
CA GLU A 73 1.89 -21.15 -10.72
C GLU A 73 2.98 -20.34 -11.44
N ARG A 74 3.49 -20.91 -12.53
CA ARG A 74 4.45 -20.25 -13.42
C ARG A 74 3.83 -20.06 -14.79
N VAL A 75 3.78 -18.81 -15.22
CA VAL A 75 3.30 -18.40 -16.54
C VAL A 75 4.50 -18.05 -17.41
N VAL A 76 4.57 -18.67 -18.59
CA VAL A 76 5.62 -18.42 -19.58
C VAL A 76 5.06 -17.46 -20.63
N LEU A 77 5.68 -16.29 -20.77
CA LEU A 77 5.25 -15.24 -21.70
C LEU A 77 5.68 -15.50 -23.14
N THR A 78 6.63 -16.41 -23.37
CA THR A 78 7.06 -16.82 -24.71
C THR A 78 6.10 -17.87 -25.26
N GLY A 79 5.02 -17.43 -25.92
CA GLY A 79 4.00 -18.35 -26.44
C GLY A 79 2.77 -17.62 -26.99
N GLU A 80 1.62 -18.28 -26.91
CA GLU A 80 0.33 -17.62 -27.17
C GLU A 80 0.08 -16.52 -26.12
N PRO A 81 -0.52 -15.39 -26.49
CA PRO A 81 -0.89 -14.35 -25.54
C PRO A 81 -1.77 -14.92 -24.42
N VAL A 82 -1.35 -14.73 -23.18
CA VAL A 82 -2.12 -15.11 -21.99
C VAL A 82 -2.77 -13.86 -21.44
N GLY A 83 -4.10 -13.88 -21.32
CA GLY A 83 -4.86 -12.81 -20.67
C GLY A 83 -4.79 -12.93 -19.14
N GLU A 84 -4.63 -11.80 -18.48
CA GLU A 84 -4.67 -11.63 -17.03
C GLU A 84 -5.97 -12.15 -16.41
N ASP A 85 -7.09 -11.95 -17.10
CA ASP A 85 -8.44 -12.43 -16.73
C ASP A 85 -8.45 -13.96 -16.57
N ARG A 86 -7.84 -14.67 -17.52
CA ARG A 86 -7.77 -16.14 -17.53
C ARG A 86 -6.87 -16.67 -16.42
N ILE A 87 -5.76 -16.01 -16.14
CA ILE A 87 -4.88 -16.40 -15.03
C ILE A 87 -5.62 -16.24 -13.71
N PHE A 88 -6.33 -15.12 -13.54
CA PHE A 88 -7.14 -14.88 -12.35
C PHE A 88 -8.24 -15.95 -12.20
N GLU A 89 -9.03 -16.21 -13.24
CA GLU A 89 -10.13 -17.18 -13.20
C GLU A 89 -9.61 -18.62 -13.00
N THR A 90 -8.55 -19.02 -13.70
CA THR A 90 -8.16 -20.43 -13.71
C THR A 90 -7.31 -20.84 -12.50
N PHE A 91 -6.59 -19.89 -11.88
CA PHE A 91 -5.67 -20.17 -10.77
C PHE A 91 -5.94 -19.33 -9.52
N ILE A 92 -5.87 -17.99 -9.60
CA ILE A 92 -5.91 -17.15 -8.38
C ILE A 92 -7.25 -17.32 -7.67
N SER A 93 -8.37 -17.11 -8.37
CA SER A 93 -9.72 -17.18 -7.82
C SER A 93 -10.05 -18.53 -7.17
N LYS A 94 -9.55 -19.64 -7.72
CA LYS A 94 -9.75 -21.00 -7.17
C LYS A 94 -8.99 -21.25 -5.88
N ASN A 95 -7.92 -20.50 -5.66
CA ASN A 95 -7.04 -20.64 -4.49
C ASN A 95 -7.31 -19.58 -3.41
N LEU A 96 -8.09 -18.53 -3.72
CA LEU A 96 -8.67 -17.63 -2.72
C LEU A 96 -9.72 -18.38 -1.90
N LYS A 97 -9.58 -18.39 -0.57
CA LYS A 97 -10.49 -19.10 0.33
C LYS A 97 -11.18 -18.13 1.28
N LYS A 98 -12.45 -18.41 1.59
CA LYS A 98 -13.26 -17.69 2.58
C LYS A 98 -13.39 -16.18 2.32
N CYS A 99 -13.14 -15.73 1.10
CA CYS A 99 -13.30 -14.35 0.71
C CYS A 99 -14.79 -13.98 0.64
N ASN A 100 -15.19 -12.86 1.25
CA ASN A 100 -16.50 -12.26 0.97
C ASN A 100 -16.51 -11.61 -0.43
N GLU A 101 -17.69 -11.19 -0.90
CA GLU A 101 -17.82 -10.63 -2.25
C GLU A 101 -16.96 -9.38 -2.47
N GLU A 102 -16.86 -8.50 -1.47
CA GLU A 102 -16.05 -7.28 -1.59
C GLU A 102 -14.56 -7.60 -1.64
N ALA A 103 -14.07 -8.53 -0.82
CA ALA A 103 -12.69 -8.99 -0.90
C ALA A 103 -12.39 -9.63 -2.26
N PHE A 104 -13.33 -10.42 -2.80
CA PHE A 104 -13.18 -11.03 -4.12
C PHE A 104 -13.11 -9.98 -5.23
N ARG A 105 -13.97 -8.95 -5.21
CA ARG A 105 -13.94 -7.84 -6.17
C ARG A 105 -12.61 -7.08 -6.12
N VAL A 106 -12.10 -6.81 -4.92
CA VAL A 106 -10.77 -6.19 -4.75
C VAL A 106 -9.69 -7.09 -5.36
N TRP A 107 -9.68 -8.38 -5.01
CA TRP A 107 -8.69 -9.32 -5.54
C TRP A 107 -8.71 -9.44 -7.05
N GLN A 108 -9.90 -9.47 -7.65
CA GLN A 108 -10.04 -9.50 -9.10
C GLN A 108 -9.38 -8.28 -9.73
N TYR A 109 -9.78 -7.09 -9.31
CA TYR A 109 -9.25 -5.84 -9.86
C TYR A 109 -7.72 -5.74 -9.70
N VAL A 110 -7.19 -5.92 -8.49
CA VAL A 110 -5.76 -5.71 -8.24
C VAL A 110 -4.88 -6.78 -8.90
N CYS A 111 -5.33 -8.03 -8.96
CA CYS A 111 -4.56 -9.09 -9.60
C CYS A 111 -4.53 -8.91 -11.12
N GLU A 112 -5.66 -8.59 -11.74
CA GLU A 112 -5.72 -8.33 -13.19
C GLU A 112 -4.84 -7.13 -13.56
N GLU A 113 -4.90 -6.02 -12.81
CA GLU A 113 -4.04 -4.84 -13.03
C GLU A 113 -2.54 -5.16 -12.87
N MET A 114 -2.15 -5.91 -11.83
CA MET A 114 -0.74 -6.24 -11.60
C MET A 114 -0.21 -7.26 -12.59
N LEU A 115 -1.03 -8.24 -12.99
CA LEU A 115 -0.69 -9.19 -14.04
C LEU A 115 -0.56 -8.50 -15.39
N ASN A 116 -1.48 -7.61 -15.74
CA ASN A 116 -1.42 -6.86 -16.99
C ASN A 116 -0.10 -6.06 -17.08
N ASN A 117 0.25 -5.34 -16.01
CA ASN A 117 1.53 -4.63 -15.93
C ASN A 117 2.74 -5.58 -16.12
N ALA A 118 2.73 -6.75 -15.48
CA ALA A 118 3.80 -7.74 -15.62
C ALA A 118 3.88 -8.33 -17.03
N ILE A 119 2.74 -8.61 -17.68
CA ILE A 119 2.66 -9.16 -19.04
C ILE A 119 3.15 -8.14 -20.07
N GLU A 120 2.69 -6.89 -19.98
CA GLU A 120 2.92 -5.87 -21.00
C GLU A 120 4.26 -5.14 -20.84
N HIS A 121 4.74 -4.96 -19.60
CA HIS A 121 5.87 -4.07 -19.32
C HIS A 121 7.13 -4.74 -18.79
N SER A 122 7.06 -5.99 -18.31
CA SER A 122 8.26 -6.65 -17.74
C SER A 122 9.38 -6.83 -18.77
N ARG A 123 9.03 -7.03 -20.05
CA ARG A 123 9.98 -7.53 -21.09
C ARG A 123 10.67 -8.83 -20.65
N GLY A 124 10.07 -9.54 -19.70
CA GLY A 124 10.52 -10.81 -19.14
C GLY A 124 10.03 -12.00 -19.97
N LYS A 125 10.38 -13.19 -19.48
CA LYS A 125 9.95 -14.48 -20.06
C LYS A 125 9.01 -15.22 -19.12
N ASN A 126 9.09 -14.99 -17.83
CA ASN A 126 8.38 -15.77 -16.82
C ASN A 126 7.73 -14.85 -15.78
N ILE A 127 6.53 -15.22 -15.37
CA ILE A 127 5.85 -14.68 -14.19
C ILE A 127 5.60 -15.85 -13.23
N GLU A 128 6.00 -15.70 -11.98
CA GLU A 128 5.64 -16.62 -10.89
C GLU A 128 4.57 -15.96 -10.02
N ILE A 129 3.51 -16.71 -9.74
CA ILE A 129 2.36 -16.26 -8.95
C ILE A 129 2.26 -17.19 -7.74
N GLU A 130 2.28 -16.62 -6.55
CA GLU A 130 2.01 -17.34 -5.31
C GLU A 130 0.72 -16.84 -4.66
N VAL A 131 -0.19 -17.76 -4.34
CA VAL A 131 -1.39 -17.49 -3.54
C VAL A 131 -1.23 -18.15 -2.19
N HIS A 132 -1.12 -17.32 -1.17
CA HIS A 132 -1.04 -17.71 0.22
C HIS A 132 -2.39 -17.45 0.89
N THR A 133 -2.99 -18.44 1.53
CA THR A 133 -4.29 -18.26 2.18
C THR A 133 -4.31 -18.90 3.57
N ASN A 134 -4.91 -18.20 4.51
CA ASN A 134 -5.12 -18.69 5.88
C ASN A 134 -6.53 -18.32 6.38
N ALA A 135 -6.80 -18.55 7.65
CA ALA A 135 -8.12 -18.31 8.24
C ALA A 135 -8.52 -16.83 8.32
N LEU A 136 -7.57 -15.89 8.25
CA LEU A 136 -7.78 -14.46 8.43
C LEU A 136 -7.68 -13.68 7.10
N PHE A 137 -6.63 -13.93 6.33
CA PHE A 137 -6.34 -13.17 5.11
C PHE A 137 -5.85 -14.07 3.97
N SER A 138 -5.78 -13.47 2.79
CA SER A 138 -5.05 -14.01 1.64
C SER A 138 -3.94 -13.04 1.26
N ARG A 139 -2.85 -13.57 0.72
CA ARG A 139 -1.73 -12.80 0.17
C ARG A 139 -1.43 -13.34 -1.22
N VAL A 140 -1.30 -12.45 -2.19
CA VAL A 140 -0.90 -12.79 -3.56
C VAL A 140 0.45 -12.13 -3.83
N ILE A 141 1.40 -12.92 -4.33
CA ILE A 141 2.72 -12.45 -4.76
C ILE A 141 2.85 -12.70 -6.25
N ILE A 142 3.23 -11.68 -7.01
CA ILE A 142 3.47 -11.76 -8.45
C ILE A 142 4.90 -11.30 -8.71
N THR A 143 5.70 -12.15 -9.34
CA THR A 143 7.12 -11.89 -9.60
C THR A 143 7.43 -12.10 -11.07
N ASP A 144 7.94 -11.08 -11.75
CA ASP A 144 8.46 -11.18 -13.12
C ASP A 144 10.00 -11.25 -13.14
N ASP A 145 10.56 -11.86 -14.19
CA ASP A 145 12.02 -11.95 -14.42
C ASP A 145 12.55 -10.87 -15.40
N GLY A 146 11.79 -9.80 -15.55
CA GLY A 146 11.96 -8.72 -16.51
C GLY A 146 12.98 -7.65 -16.11
N VAL A 147 12.83 -6.47 -16.74
CA VAL A 147 13.70 -5.30 -16.55
C VAL A 147 13.46 -4.60 -15.21
N GLY A 148 12.25 -4.69 -14.68
CA GLY A 148 11.85 -4.05 -13.43
C GLY A 148 11.16 -2.70 -13.61
N THR A 149 10.09 -2.49 -12.84
CA THR A 149 9.22 -1.29 -12.94
C THR A 149 9.98 0.01 -12.74
N PHE A 150 10.92 0.07 -11.78
CA PHE A 150 11.69 1.28 -11.53
C PHE A 150 12.62 1.61 -12.71
N GLN A 151 13.27 0.61 -13.30
CA GLN A 151 14.13 0.81 -14.47
C GLN A 151 13.30 1.29 -15.67
N THR A 152 12.13 0.71 -15.91
CA THR A 152 11.21 1.16 -16.97
C THR A 152 10.79 2.62 -16.77
N LEU A 153 10.49 3.04 -15.54
CA LEU A 153 10.14 4.43 -15.25
C LEU A 153 11.32 5.38 -15.44
N LEU A 154 12.54 4.97 -15.08
CA LEU A 154 13.74 5.77 -15.29
C LEU A 154 14.04 6.00 -16.78
N GLU A 155 13.97 4.93 -17.58
CA GLU A 155 14.10 5.02 -19.04
C GLU A 155 13.07 6.01 -19.62
N TYR A 156 11.81 5.88 -19.20
CA TYR A 156 10.76 6.81 -19.60
C TYR A 156 11.06 8.26 -19.20
N MET A 157 11.49 8.50 -17.96
CA MET A 157 11.82 9.84 -17.48
C MET A 157 12.95 10.47 -18.28
N GLU A 158 14.02 9.73 -18.56
CA GLU A 158 15.15 10.20 -19.37
C GLU A 158 14.70 10.58 -20.79
N GLU A 159 13.91 9.71 -21.42
CA GLU A 159 13.35 9.95 -22.76
C GLU A 159 12.42 11.17 -22.82
N HIS A 160 11.79 11.52 -21.70
CA HIS A 160 10.86 12.65 -21.58
C HIS A 160 11.50 13.89 -20.96
N GLY A 161 12.83 13.99 -20.99
CA GLY A 161 13.57 15.22 -20.70
C GLY A 161 13.83 15.48 -19.22
N TRP A 162 13.66 14.47 -18.35
CA TRP A 162 14.08 14.58 -16.96
C TRP A 162 15.61 14.56 -16.88
N VAL A 163 16.18 15.44 -16.07
CA VAL A 163 17.63 15.60 -15.97
C VAL A 163 18.18 14.65 -14.91
N ASN A 164 18.88 13.59 -15.35
CA ASN A 164 19.49 12.56 -14.49
C ASN A 164 18.50 12.01 -13.44
N PRO A 165 17.35 11.46 -13.86
CA PRO A 165 16.38 10.90 -12.93
C PRO A 165 17.03 9.76 -12.13
N ASP A 166 16.71 9.70 -10.84
CA ASP A 166 17.14 8.61 -9.98
C ASP A 166 15.95 7.80 -9.49
N SER A 167 16.22 6.61 -8.96
CA SER A 167 15.18 5.69 -8.49
C SER A 167 14.30 6.27 -7.37
N GLY A 168 14.74 7.36 -6.75
CA GLY A 168 13.91 8.14 -5.84
C GLY A 168 12.91 9.05 -6.51
N ASP A 169 13.25 9.62 -7.67
CA ASP A 169 12.30 10.34 -8.51
C ASP A 169 11.19 9.39 -8.99
N ALA A 170 11.55 8.18 -9.44
CA ALA A 170 10.60 7.13 -9.80
C ALA A 170 9.67 6.74 -8.64
N LEU A 171 10.19 6.61 -7.42
CA LEU A 171 9.38 6.31 -6.23
C LEU A 171 8.34 7.41 -5.96
N ILE A 172 8.74 8.67 -6.05
CA ILE A 172 7.85 9.81 -5.84
C ILE A 172 6.73 9.81 -6.87
N GLU A 173 7.02 9.50 -8.13
CA GLU A 173 5.98 9.41 -9.17
C GLU A 173 5.04 8.23 -8.99
N LEU A 174 5.51 7.09 -8.46
CA LEU A 174 4.61 5.99 -8.06
C LEU A 174 3.64 6.40 -6.95
N TYR A 175 4.10 7.18 -5.96
CA TYR A 175 3.20 7.74 -4.94
C TYR A 175 2.19 8.73 -5.52
N LYS A 176 2.56 9.49 -6.55
CA LYS A 176 1.65 10.43 -7.23
C LYS A 176 0.60 9.72 -8.07
N GLY A 177 0.99 8.65 -8.76
CA GLY A 177 0.19 8.03 -9.83
C GLY A 177 0.24 8.83 -11.13
N LYS A 178 -0.56 8.42 -12.13
CA LYS A 178 -0.60 8.98 -13.50
C LYS A 178 0.69 8.88 -14.29
N ILE A 179 1.63 8.03 -13.88
CA ILE A 179 2.86 7.81 -14.65
C ILE A 179 2.78 6.47 -15.38
N THR A 180 3.12 6.48 -16.66
CA THR A 180 3.12 5.29 -17.51
C THR A 180 4.18 5.44 -18.59
N SER A 181 4.88 4.34 -18.89
CA SER A 181 5.81 4.26 -20.02
C SER A 181 5.09 4.14 -21.38
N ASN A 182 3.78 3.93 -21.39
CA ASN A 182 2.96 3.83 -22.60
C ASN A 182 1.60 4.55 -22.40
N PRO A 183 1.56 5.88 -22.59
CA PRO A 183 0.35 6.69 -22.39
C PRO A 183 -0.73 6.48 -23.45
N VAL A 184 -0.41 5.78 -24.56
CA VAL A 184 -1.39 5.47 -25.61
C VAL A 184 -2.31 4.34 -25.16
N CYS A 185 -1.77 3.36 -24.42
CA CYS A 185 -2.52 2.19 -23.99
C CYS A 185 -2.90 2.19 -22.50
N HIS A 186 -2.21 2.97 -21.65
CA HIS A 186 -2.46 2.95 -20.20
C HIS A 186 -2.60 4.36 -19.63
N SER A 187 -3.42 4.48 -18.58
CA SER A 187 -3.62 5.72 -17.83
C SER A 187 -2.53 5.99 -16.80
N GLY A 188 -1.74 4.97 -16.41
CA GLY A 188 -0.75 5.07 -15.33
C GLY A 188 -1.37 5.08 -13.92
N GLU A 189 -2.59 4.55 -13.78
CA GLU A 189 -3.37 4.61 -12.55
C GLU A 189 -3.44 3.28 -11.79
N GLY A 190 -3.24 2.15 -12.48
CA GLY A 190 -3.44 0.80 -11.94
C GLY A 190 -2.67 0.50 -10.66
N ILE A 191 -1.36 0.81 -10.62
CA ILE A 191 -0.52 0.62 -9.42
C ILE A 191 -1.01 1.50 -8.27
N PHE A 192 -1.38 2.75 -8.55
CA PHE A 192 -1.85 3.68 -7.53
C PHE A 192 -3.14 3.16 -6.87
N PHE A 193 -4.17 2.85 -7.67
CA PHE A 193 -5.46 2.39 -7.15
C PHE A 193 -5.34 1.04 -6.45
N SER A 194 -4.60 0.09 -7.03
CA SER A 194 -4.38 -1.23 -6.43
C SER A 194 -3.77 -1.11 -5.03
N ALA A 195 -2.76 -0.25 -4.89
CA ALA A 195 -2.09 0.00 -3.62
C ALA A 195 -2.99 0.66 -2.56
N LYS A 196 -4.11 1.30 -2.94
CA LYS A 196 -5.08 1.91 -2.02
C LYS A 196 -6.22 0.99 -1.61
N MET A 197 -6.42 -0.13 -2.31
CA MET A 197 -7.51 -1.07 -2.01
C MET A 197 -7.13 -2.14 -0.97
N LEU A 198 -5.83 -2.32 -0.72
CA LEU A 198 -5.27 -3.45 0.05
C LEU A 198 -4.90 -3.08 1.49
N ASP A 199 -4.86 -4.07 2.39
CA ASP A 199 -4.38 -3.90 3.77
C ASP A 199 -2.86 -3.66 3.80
N GLY A 200 -2.16 -4.36 2.91
CA GLY A 200 -0.73 -4.20 2.69
C GLY A 200 -0.41 -4.40 1.21
N PHE A 201 0.39 -3.49 0.68
CA PHE A 201 0.91 -3.52 -0.67
C PHE A 201 2.40 -3.18 -0.62
N ALA A 202 3.21 -3.96 -1.32
CA ALA A 202 4.60 -3.64 -1.57
C ALA A 202 5.01 -4.06 -2.97
N LEU A 203 5.59 -3.13 -3.71
CA LEU A 203 6.22 -3.37 -5.01
C LEU A 203 7.72 -3.16 -4.83
N TRP A 204 8.49 -4.20 -5.13
CA TRP A 204 9.94 -4.20 -5.07
C TRP A 204 10.55 -4.43 -6.46
N SER A 205 11.58 -3.68 -6.79
CA SER A 205 12.36 -3.86 -8.01
C SER A 205 13.75 -3.28 -7.81
N ASP A 206 14.77 -4.04 -8.19
CA ASP A 206 16.20 -3.75 -7.99
C ASP A 206 16.53 -3.47 -6.50
N SER A 207 16.49 -2.21 -6.09
CA SER A 207 16.87 -1.76 -4.74
C SER A 207 15.85 -0.82 -4.09
N ARG A 208 14.69 -0.64 -4.73
CA ARG A 208 13.62 0.24 -4.23
C ARG A 208 12.36 -0.54 -3.90
N MET A 209 11.62 0.02 -2.95
CA MET A 209 10.32 -0.49 -2.59
C MET A 209 9.31 0.66 -2.51
N TYR A 210 8.21 0.50 -3.22
CA TYR A 210 6.99 1.28 -3.06
C TYR A 210 6.06 0.51 -2.12
N VAL A 211 5.57 1.16 -1.06
CA VAL A 211 4.68 0.52 -0.08
C VAL A 211 3.44 1.35 0.18
N SER A 212 2.34 0.68 0.45
CA SER A 212 1.06 1.29 0.85
C SER A 212 0.30 0.33 1.78
N GLY A 213 -0.59 0.88 2.61
CA GLY A 213 -1.34 0.13 3.61
C GLY A 213 -0.93 0.45 5.05
N ASN A 214 -1.33 -0.40 6.00
CA ASN A 214 -1.05 -0.21 7.42
C ASN A 214 0.48 -0.31 7.70
N LYS A 215 1.02 0.58 8.54
CA LYS A 215 2.45 0.63 8.93
C LYS A 215 2.97 -0.70 9.48
N THR A 216 2.15 -1.45 10.21
CA THR A 216 2.56 -2.75 10.75
C THR A 216 2.64 -3.79 9.64
N GLU A 217 1.67 -3.79 8.73
CA GLU A 217 1.62 -4.67 7.56
C GLU A 217 2.75 -4.41 6.58
N THR A 218 3.02 -3.14 6.27
CA THR A 218 4.08 -2.77 5.33
C THR A 218 5.46 -3.15 5.83
N LYS A 219 5.72 -3.09 7.15
CA LYS A 219 6.95 -3.61 7.74
C LYS A 219 7.07 -5.13 7.65
N ALA A 220 5.99 -5.87 7.93
CA ALA A 220 5.99 -7.33 7.84
C ALA A 220 6.23 -7.79 6.40
N ILE A 221 5.57 -7.15 5.43
CA ILE A 221 5.75 -7.41 4.00
C ILE A 221 7.18 -7.07 3.57
N GLN A 222 7.74 -5.92 4.01
CA GLN A 222 9.13 -5.55 3.73
C GLN A 222 10.12 -6.62 4.19
N SER A 223 10.02 -7.08 5.44
CA SER A 223 10.91 -8.12 5.97
C SER A 223 10.78 -9.44 5.21
N HIS A 224 9.55 -9.83 4.84
CA HIS A 224 9.30 -11.03 4.06
C HIS A 224 9.88 -10.92 2.64
N LEU A 225 9.65 -9.79 1.95
CA LEU A 225 10.16 -9.59 0.59
C LEU A 225 11.69 -9.53 0.55
N LEU A 226 12.34 -8.92 1.53
CA LEU A 226 13.81 -8.90 1.60
C LEU A 226 14.40 -10.30 1.82
N ALA A 227 13.77 -11.11 2.67
CA ALA A 227 14.16 -12.51 2.88
C ALA A 227 13.89 -13.37 1.64
N TYR A 228 12.83 -13.09 0.89
CA TYR A 228 12.48 -13.81 -0.32
C TYR A 228 13.41 -13.44 -1.49
N ALA A 229 13.65 -12.14 -1.71
CA ALA A 229 14.53 -11.62 -2.75
C ALA A 229 15.98 -12.12 -2.61
N SER A 230 16.46 -12.39 -1.39
CA SER A 230 17.82 -12.94 -1.19
C SER A 230 18.01 -14.35 -1.73
N HIS A 231 16.94 -15.04 -2.15
CA HIS A 231 16.97 -16.41 -2.65
C HIS A 231 16.70 -16.53 -4.17
N ILE A 232 16.50 -15.41 -4.89
CA ILE A 232 16.19 -15.42 -6.32
C ILE A 232 17.31 -14.80 -7.14
N ASN A 233 17.81 -15.55 -8.13
CA ASN A 233 18.97 -15.17 -8.94
C ASN A 233 18.69 -14.07 -9.97
N LYS A 234 17.42 -13.74 -10.25
CA LYS A 234 17.01 -12.61 -11.10
C LYS A 234 15.53 -12.27 -10.88
N VAL A 235 15.24 -11.09 -10.34
CA VAL A 235 13.89 -10.53 -10.21
C VAL A 235 13.84 -9.19 -10.93
N GLY A 236 12.85 -9.01 -11.81
CA GLY A 236 12.53 -7.72 -12.41
C GLY A 236 11.69 -6.89 -11.45
N THR A 237 10.39 -7.20 -11.35
CA THR A 237 9.49 -6.66 -10.33
C THR A 237 8.87 -7.78 -9.51
N MET A 238 8.71 -7.54 -8.22
CA MET A 238 7.92 -8.38 -7.32
C MET A 238 6.87 -7.52 -6.63
N VAL A 239 5.61 -7.91 -6.70
CA VAL A 239 4.49 -7.26 -6.02
C VAL A 239 3.91 -8.22 -5.00
N SER A 240 3.81 -7.78 -3.74
CA SER A 240 3.17 -8.50 -2.65
C SER A 240 1.95 -7.73 -2.17
N MET A 241 0.81 -8.40 -2.22
CA MET A 241 -0.50 -7.85 -1.91
C MET A 241 -1.13 -8.67 -0.79
N LYS A 242 -1.70 -8.02 0.22
CA LYS A 242 -2.39 -8.67 1.35
C LYS A 242 -3.76 -8.00 1.56
N LEU A 243 -4.77 -8.84 1.78
CA LEU A 243 -6.12 -8.42 2.13
C LEU A 243 -6.77 -9.45 3.04
N GLU A 244 -7.43 -8.99 4.11
CA GLU A 244 -8.32 -9.83 4.92
C GLU A 244 -9.40 -10.48 4.06
N ASN A 245 -9.75 -11.73 4.38
CA ASN A 245 -10.75 -12.48 3.63
C ASN A 245 -12.15 -11.84 3.75
N GLU A 246 -12.38 -11.02 4.77
CA GLU A 246 -13.62 -10.25 4.91
C GLU A 246 -13.30 -8.77 5.07
N THR A 247 -13.65 -7.98 4.07
CA THR A 247 -13.49 -6.52 4.08
C THR A 247 -14.82 -5.83 3.79
N THR A 248 -14.96 -4.60 4.29
CA THR A 248 -16.03 -3.68 3.87
C THR A 248 -15.54 -2.65 2.86
N ARG A 249 -14.25 -2.67 2.49
CA ARG A 249 -13.70 -1.75 1.48
C ARG A 249 -14.36 -2.04 0.14
N ASN A 250 -14.92 -0.99 -0.45
CA ASN A 250 -15.53 -1.05 -1.77
C ASN A 250 -14.59 -0.41 -2.81
N VAL A 251 -14.41 -1.10 -3.93
CA VAL A 251 -13.57 -0.62 -5.06
C VAL A 251 -14.01 0.77 -5.54
N THR A 252 -15.33 0.98 -5.70
CA THR A 252 -15.92 2.25 -6.15
C THR A 252 -15.61 3.38 -5.18
N GLU A 253 -15.76 3.14 -3.87
CA GLU A 253 -15.43 4.15 -2.85
C GLU A 253 -13.96 4.57 -2.92
N VAL A 254 -13.05 3.64 -3.25
CA VAL A 254 -11.64 3.97 -3.45
C VAL A 254 -11.46 4.85 -4.69
N PHE A 255 -12.12 4.56 -5.80
CA PHE A 255 -12.10 5.45 -6.97
C PHE A 255 -12.63 6.84 -6.65
N ASP A 256 -13.83 6.92 -6.05
CA ASP A 256 -14.51 8.17 -5.71
C ASP A 256 -13.69 9.08 -4.78
N MET A 257 -12.77 8.51 -3.99
CA MET A 257 -11.85 9.29 -3.15
C MET A 257 -10.83 10.13 -3.95
N TYR A 258 -10.54 9.74 -5.19
CA TYR A 258 -9.46 10.29 -6.02
C TYR A 258 -9.92 10.81 -7.39
N THR A 259 -11.09 10.41 -7.87
CA THR A 259 -11.68 10.85 -9.14
C THR A 259 -12.70 11.98 -8.96
N ASP A 260 -13.02 12.69 -10.03
CA ASP A 260 -14.17 13.59 -10.08
C ASP A 260 -15.43 12.91 -10.61
N MET A 261 -16.53 13.66 -10.69
CA MET A 261 -17.83 13.17 -11.19
C MET A 261 -17.78 12.67 -12.64
N GLU A 262 -16.76 13.06 -13.41
CA GLU A 262 -16.53 12.60 -14.79
C GLU A 262 -15.57 11.41 -14.85
N GLY A 263 -15.11 10.91 -13.70
CA GLY A 263 -14.18 9.78 -13.58
C GLY A 263 -12.72 10.16 -13.76
N GLY A 264 -12.38 11.45 -13.89
CA GLY A 264 -10.99 11.87 -14.03
C GLY A 264 -10.25 11.76 -12.72
N PHE A 265 -9.13 11.03 -12.66
CA PHE A 265 -8.23 11.03 -11.51
C PHE A 265 -7.69 12.45 -11.28
N ILE A 266 -8.09 13.11 -10.21
CA ILE A 266 -7.78 14.54 -9.99
C ILE A 266 -7.07 14.81 -8.67
N LYS A 267 -7.02 13.82 -7.78
CA LYS A 267 -6.49 13.99 -6.45
C LYS A 267 -5.42 12.94 -6.17
N THR A 268 -4.31 13.33 -5.56
CA THR A 268 -3.25 12.39 -5.18
C THR A 268 -2.89 12.49 -3.70
N TYR A 269 -2.21 11.47 -3.20
CA TYR A 269 -1.76 11.35 -1.81
C TYR A 269 -0.28 11.01 -1.76
N ILE A 270 0.52 11.93 -1.21
CA ILE A 270 1.98 11.80 -1.15
C ILE A 270 2.41 11.73 0.31
N PRO A 271 2.89 10.57 0.77
CA PRO A 271 3.47 10.44 2.10
C PRO A 271 4.88 11.05 2.10
N VAL A 272 5.02 12.19 2.77
CA VAL A 272 6.21 13.06 2.69
C VAL A 272 7.44 12.39 3.26
N LYS A 273 7.29 11.57 4.32
CA LYS A 273 8.40 10.85 4.94
C LYS A 273 9.03 9.85 3.98
N GLU A 274 8.22 9.15 3.20
CA GLU A 274 8.62 8.13 2.24
C GLU A 274 9.10 8.76 0.92
N ALA A 275 8.50 9.87 0.51
CA ALA A 275 8.95 10.66 -0.64
C ALA A 275 10.31 11.33 -0.38
N CYS A 276 10.63 11.68 0.87
CA CYS A 276 11.93 12.24 1.26
C CYS A 276 12.92 11.13 1.62
N ILE A 277 13.51 10.54 0.60
CA ILE A 277 14.42 9.39 0.72
C ILE A 277 15.69 9.73 1.52
N THR A 278 16.13 10.99 1.48
CA THR A 278 17.36 11.47 2.14
C THR A 278 17.06 12.20 3.44
N GLY A 279 16.61 11.45 4.46
CA GLY A 279 16.41 11.97 5.81
C GLY A 279 15.21 12.91 5.94
N GLU A 280 15.29 13.89 6.85
CA GLU A 280 14.19 14.83 7.09
C GLU A 280 13.96 15.78 5.90
N PRO A 281 12.71 16.23 5.65
CA PRO A 281 12.36 17.17 4.58
C PRO A 281 12.93 18.57 4.86
N VAL A 282 14.14 18.84 4.35
CA VAL A 282 14.87 20.09 4.64
C VAL A 282 15.20 20.87 3.37
N ALA A 283 15.63 20.17 2.31
CA ALA A 283 16.19 20.80 1.13
C ALA A 283 15.11 21.26 0.14
N ARG A 284 15.37 22.39 -0.55
CA ARG A 284 14.52 22.85 -1.66
C ARG A 284 14.46 21.84 -2.81
N SER A 285 15.56 21.12 -3.07
CA SER A 285 15.60 20.10 -4.11
C SER A 285 14.64 18.94 -3.83
N GLN A 286 14.51 18.51 -2.57
CA GLN A 286 13.53 17.49 -2.17
C GLN A 286 12.09 17.98 -2.46
N ALA A 287 11.79 19.23 -2.07
CA ALA A 287 10.50 19.84 -2.34
C ALA A 287 10.20 19.94 -3.85
N ARG A 288 11.18 20.30 -4.67
CA ARG A 288 11.03 20.36 -6.14
C ARG A 288 10.71 19.02 -6.76
N ARG A 289 11.35 17.94 -6.30
CA ARG A 289 11.04 16.57 -6.76
C ARG A 289 9.59 16.20 -6.44
N ILE A 290 9.13 16.51 -5.22
CA ILE A 290 7.71 16.32 -4.84
C ILE A 290 6.79 17.19 -5.71
N CYS A 291 7.16 18.43 -5.99
CA CYS A 291 6.34 19.38 -6.74
C CYS A 291 6.23 19.07 -8.25
N ASN A 292 7.16 18.30 -8.81
CA ASN A 292 7.14 17.98 -10.22
C ASN A 292 5.81 17.31 -10.63
N ARG A 293 5.23 17.69 -11.76
CA ARG A 293 3.96 17.15 -12.28
C ARG A 293 2.72 17.30 -11.38
N LEU A 294 2.80 18.02 -10.26
CA LEU A 294 1.62 18.20 -9.40
C LEU A 294 0.49 18.98 -10.08
N GLU A 295 0.79 19.72 -11.15
CA GLU A 295 -0.18 20.41 -12.01
C GLU A 295 -1.11 19.48 -12.79
N GLU A 296 -0.80 18.18 -12.86
CA GLU A 296 -1.71 17.15 -13.40
C GLU A 296 -2.86 16.80 -12.46
N PHE A 297 -2.80 17.28 -11.21
CA PHE A 297 -3.81 17.08 -10.19
C PHE A 297 -4.50 18.40 -9.83
N LYS A 298 -5.80 18.32 -9.55
CA LYS A 298 -6.55 19.44 -8.97
C LYS A 298 -6.28 19.54 -7.47
N GLU A 299 -6.01 18.43 -6.79
CA GLU A 299 -5.81 18.38 -5.34
C GLU A 299 -4.65 17.44 -4.94
N VAL A 300 -3.80 17.89 -4.03
CA VAL A 300 -2.64 17.12 -3.55
C VAL A 300 -2.67 17.08 -2.03
N LEU A 301 -2.78 15.87 -1.48
CA LEU A 301 -2.65 15.62 -0.05
C LEU A 301 -1.18 15.31 0.25
N LEU A 302 -0.55 16.17 1.04
CA LEU A 302 0.81 15.99 1.52
C LEU A 302 0.74 15.46 2.96
N ASP A 303 0.99 14.18 3.14
CA ASP A 303 0.92 13.53 4.45
C ASP A 303 2.24 13.65 5.20
N PHE A 304 2.21 14.36 6.33
CA PHE A 304 3.35 14.60 7.22
C PHE A 304 3.38 13.64 8.42
N ASN A 305 2.64 12.53 8.37
CA ASN A 305 2.70 11.53 9.43
C ASN A 305 4.16 11.04 9.64
N ASN A 306 4.60 10.95 10.89
CA ASN A 306 5.99 10.65 11.28
C ASN A 306 7.07 11.63 10.77
N VAL A 307 6.70 12.85 10.36
CA VAL A 307 7.63 13.95 10.08
C VAL A 307 7.73 14.85 11.30
N GLU A 308 8.86 14.78 12.00
CA GLU A 308 9.08 15.58 13.22
C GLU A 308 9.52 17.01 12.90
N PHE A 309 10.27 17.17 11.80
CA PHE A 309 10.89 18.43 11.42
C PHE A 309 10.78 18.67 9.92
N VAL A 310 10.44 19.91 9.55
CA VAL A 310 10.51 20.41 8.17
C VAL A 310 11.43 21.62 8.15
N GLY A 311 12.40 21.64 7.24
CA GLY A 311 13.28 22.78 7.03
C GLY A 311 12.59 23.92 6.29
N GLN A 312 13.03 25.15 6.55
CA GLN A 312 12.48 26.35 5.92
C GLN A 312 12.56 26.30 4.39
N GLY A 313 13.66 25.79 3.83
CA GLY A 313 13.83 25.68 2.37
C GLY A 313 12.76 24.81 1.73
N PHE A 314 12.52 23.62 2.28
CA PHE A 314 11.49 22.70 1.84
C PHE A 314 10.09 23.33 1.93
N ALA A 315 9.71 23.88 3.09
CA ALA A 315 8.39 24.47 3.28
C ALA A 315 8.15 25.69 2.37
N ASP A 316 9.15 26.57 2.21
CA ASP A 316 9.08 27.77 1.36
C ASP A 316 8.87 27.39 -0.11
N GLU A 317 9.53 26.33 -0.57
CA GLU A 317 9.41 25.86 -1.95
C GLU A 317 8.00 25.34 -2.24
N ILE A 318 7.42 24.50 -1.37
CA ILE A 318 6.07 23.94 -1.60
C ILE A 318 4.98 24.99 -1.38
N PHE A 319 4.94 25.56 -0.18
CA PHE A 319 3.76 26.30 0.29
C PHE A 319 3.77 27.78 -0.07
N ARG A 320 4.88 28.30 -0.60
CA ARG A 320 4.95 29.67 -1.12
C ARG A 320 5.32 29.70 -2.60
N VAL A 321 6.46 29.13 -2.99
CA VAL A 321 6.95 29.23 -4.38
C VAL A 321 6.03 28.45 -5.33
N TYR A 322 5.90 27.14 -5.14
CA TYR A 322 5.07 26.28 -5.99
C TYR A 322 3.60 26.66 -5.90
N ALA A 323 3.06 26.84 -4.69
CA ALA A 323 1.67 27.23 -4.49
C ALA A 323 1.30 28.53 -5.21
N THR A 324 2.18 29.54 -5.22
CA THR A 324 1.96 30.80 -5.95
C THR A 324 2.05 30.60 -7.47
N ALA A 325 2.98 29.77 -7.94
CA ALA A 325 3.15 29.48 -9.36
C ALA A 325 2.00 28.63 -9.93
N ASN A 326 1.35 27.81 -9.09
CA ASN A 326 0.32 26.85 -9.49
C ASN A 326 -0.99 27.07 -8.70
N PRO A 327 -1.67 28.22 -8.88
CA PRO A 327 -2.85 28.58 -8.07
C PRO A 327 -4.06 27.66 -8.28
N ARG A 328 -4.04 26.83 -9.33
CA ARG A 328 -5.10 25.86 -9.64
C ARG A 328 -4.95 24.54 -8.88
N VAL A 329 -3.76 24.26 -8.34
CA VAL A 329 -3.49 23.03 -7.58
C VAL A 329 -3.77 23.30 -6.10
N LEU A 330 -4.73 22.58 -5.54
CA LEU A 330 -5.08 22.66 -4.14
C LEU A 330 -4.10 21.82 -3.31
N LEU A 331 -3.31 22.46 -2.45
CA LEU A 331 -2.38 21.77 -1.56
C LEU A 331 -2.99 21.61 -0.17
N ARG A 332 -3.08 20.37 0.31
CA ARG A 332 -3.56 20.03 1.65
C ARG A 332 -2.50 19.29 2.45
N PRO A 333 -1.74 19.97 3.32
CA PRO A 333 -0.89 19.27 4.26
C PRO A 333 -1.75 18.63 5.37
N VAL A 334 -1.54 17.35 5.65
CA VAL A 334 -2.32 16.56 6.62
C VAL A 334 -1.40 15.81 7.61
N ASN A 335 -1.98 15.32 8.72
CA ASN A 335 -1.27 14.58 9.78
C ASN A 335 0.02 15.24 10.30
N MET A 336 0.03 16.56 10.37
CA MET A 336 1.20 17.34 10.78
C MET A 336 1.36 17.37 12.30
N MET A 337 2.61 17.26 12.76
CA MET A 337 2.98 17.65 14.13
C MET A 337 2.93 19.19 14.30
N PRO A 338 2.75 19.71 15.52
CA PRO A 338 2.73 21.15 15.78
C PRO A 338 4.00 21.91 15.30
N THR A 339 5.15 21.24 15.27
CA THR A 339 6.42 21.76 14.73
C THR A 339 6.31 22.07 13.24
N VAL A 340 5.74 21.14 12.46
CA VAL A 340 5.53 21.28 11.01
C VAL A 340 4.53 22.41 10.71
N VAL A 341 3.41 22.45 11.44
CA VAL A 341 2.40 23.52 11.30
C VAL A 341 3.03 24.90 11.48
N ARG A 342 3.85 25.08 12.53
CA ARG A 342 4.57 26.35 12.77
C ARG A 342 5.51 26.73 11.62
N MET A 343 6.23 25.76 11.04
CA MET A 343 7.13 26.03 9.92
C MET A 343 6.37 26.49 8.67
N ILE A 344 5.24 25.84 8.36
CA ILE A 344 4.41 26.23 7.20
C ILE A 344 3.85 27.65 7.39
N HIS A 345 3.34 27.98 8.58
CA HIS A 345 2.91 29.35 8.88
C HIS A 345 4.05 30.37 8.78
N HIS A 346 5.25 30.00 9.26
CA HIS A 346 6.43 30.86 9.21
C HIS A 346 6.79 31.25 7.77
N VAL A 347 6.86 30.29 6.85
CA VAL A 347 7.20 30.58 5.44
C VAL A 347 6.10 31.34 4.70
N GLY A 348 4.85 31.20 5.16
CA GLY A 348 3.71 31.98 4.67
C GLY A 348 3.78 33.47 5.04
N ARG A 349 4.70 33.91 5.90
CA ARG A 349 4.89 35.32 6.31
C ARG A 349 3.57 36.01 6.72
N GLY A 350 2.68 35.28 7.39
CA GLY A 350 1.38 35.77 7.85
C GLY A 350 0.20 35.56 6.89
N LYS A 351 0.43 35.22 5.62
CA LYS A 351 -0.63 34.81 4.68
C LYS A 351 -0.13 33.79 3.66
N LEU A 352 -0.61 32.55 3.79
CA LEU A 352 -0.39 31.51 2.78
C LEU A 352 -1.19 31.81 1.50
N PRO A 353 -0.74 31.33 0.33
CA PRO A 353 -1.54 31.33 -0.89
C PRO A 353 -2.91 30.66 -0.69
N ASP A 354 -3.95 31.15 -1.36
CA ASP A 354 -5.34 30.74 -1.12
C ASP A 354 -5.61 29.26 -1.44
N ASN A 355 -4.77 28.66 -2.30
CA ASN A 355 -4.78 27.26 -2.68
C ASN A 355 -4.00 26.35 -1.69
N VAL A 356 -3.47 26.87 -0.59
CA VAL A 356 -2.94 26.07 0.52
C VAL A 356 -4.01 26.02 1.62
N LYS A 357 -4.60 24.84 1.84
CA LYS A 357 -5.63 24.65 2.87
C LYS A 357 -5.08 23.83 4.02
N LEU A 358 -4.78 24.52 5.11
CA LEU A 358 -4.47 23.86 6.37
C LEU A 358 -5.75 23.20 6.94
N PRO A 359 -5.61 22.07 7.65
CA PRO A 359 -6.73 21.45 8.34
C PRO A 359 -7.36 22.42 9.36
N GLU A 360 -8.69 22.55 9.39
CA GLU A 360 -9.39 23.36 10.39
C GLU A 360 -9.32 22.74 11.80
N ALA A 361 -9.06 21.43 11.85
CA ALA A 361 -8.74 20.60 13.00
C ALA A 361 -7.87 19.42 12.47
N PRO A 362 -7.16 18.61 13.30
CA PRO A 362 -6.45 17.45 12.80
C PRO A 362 -7.43 16.59 11.97
N ILE A 363 -7.18 16.48 10.67
CA ILE A 363 -7.93 15.55 9.82
C ILE A 363 -7.53 14.17 10.30
N VAL A 364 -8.38 13.57 11.13
CA VAL A 364 -8.39 12.12 11.28
C VAL A 364 -8.84 11.63 9.93
N LEU A 365 -7.90 11.33 9.03
CA LEU A 365 -8.17 10.30 8.03
C LEU A 365 -8.68 9.13 8.84
N ALA A 366 -9.88 8.63 8.52
CA ALA A 366 -10.41 7.44 9.17
C ALA A 366 -9.23 6.46 9.30
N PRO A 367 -8.90 6.03 10.53
CA PRO A 367 -7.76 5.15 10.70
C PRO A 367 -7.94 4.04 9.68
N SER A 368 -6.90 3.72 8.91
CA SER A 368 -6.71 2.31 8.58
C SER A 368 -6.82 1.62 9.93
N GLU A 369 -7.98 1.00 10.18
CA GLU A 369 -8.43 0.73 11.53
C GLU A 369 -7.28 0.09 12.28
N THR A 370 -6.82 0.80 13.30
CA THR A 370 -5.88 0.26 14.25
C THR A 370 -6.69 -0.75 15.04
N MET A 371 -6.77 -1.98 14.54
CA MET A 371 -7.12 -3.18 15.29
C MET A 371 -6.58 -4.44 14.64
#